data_AF-A0A3A0DVR5-F1
#
_entry.id   AF-A0A3A0DVR5-F1
#
_cell.length_a   1.000
_cell.length_b   1.000
_cell.length_c   1.000
_cell.angle_alpha   90.00
_cell.angle_beta   90.00
_cell.angle_gamma   90.00
#
_symmetry.space_group_name_H-M   'P 1'
#
loop_
_entity.id
_entity.type
_entity.pdbx_description
1 polymer ?
#
loop_
_entity_poly.entity_id
_entity_poly.type
_entity_poly.pdbx_seq_one_letter_code
_entity_poly.pdbx_strand_id
1 'polypeptide(L)'
;MIVGDGGQGIASLTGGETHVGRNLTVGGPFGTGTLTVDGGRLFVAGNLTVGGVAGEGTMTFGPRNSIADVEGTFSVTASGSLHRQFAANPLPAIQAVSANLAGELSVGFAGDFVPTIGQSVALLEVSGNAPHASTFVGKPQGTVFIADWGAAHLPVRIDYQANLDAGAVANDVTLTVLRQGDVNFDGTVTRADLATLVANWHATGGFAQGDLDGDGQIGLLDLMTLRRELSTASPTTAAPVPEPASLATLFTAALAITLLGRYRTPGLARPAIRR
;
A
#
# COMPACT_ATOMS: atom_id res chain seq x y z
N MET A 1 -4.08 18.59 -28.75
CA MET A 1 -2.80 18.02 -29.21
C MET A 1 -2.97 16.52 -29.25
N ILE A 2 -2.55 15.86 -30.32
CA ILE A 2 -2.63 14.40 -30.43
C ILE A 2 -1.22 13.87 -30.56
N VAL A 3 -0.86 12.90 -29.74
CA VAL A 3 0.36 12.11 -29.88
C VAL A 3 -0.03 10.81 -30.58
N GLY A 4 0.27 10.71 -31.88
CA GLY A 4 -0.02 9.54 -32.71
C GLY A 4 -1.41 9.56 -33.37
N ASP A 5 -1.65 10.49 -34.30
CA ASP A 5 -2.86 10.50 -35.14
C ASP A 5 -2.62 9.72 -36.45
N GLY A 6 -3.17 8.51 -36.58
CA GLY A 6 -3.01 7.68 -37.77
C GLY A 6 -1.63 7.04 -37.96
N GLY A 7 -0.82 6.97 -36.90
CA GLY A 7 0.52 6.39 -36.91
C GLY A 7 1.14 6.33 -35.52
N GLN A 8 2.44 6.07 -35.42
CA GLN A 8 3.16 6.08 -34.14
C GLN A 8 3.58 7.52 -33.78
N GLY A 9 3.20 7.97 -32.58
CA GLY A 9 3.64 9.24 -32.00
C GLY A 9 4.36 9.02 -30.68
N ILE A 10 5.51 9.66 -30.49
CA ILE A 10 6.26 9.63 -29.24
C ILE A 10 6.54 11.07 -28.81
N ALA A 11 6.18 11.39 -27.56
CA ALA A 11 6.50 12.65 -26.93
C ALA A 11 7.16 12.37 -25.57
N SER A 12 8.20 13.14 -25.25
CA SER A 12 8.87 13.07 -23.96
C SER A 12 9.04 14.47 -23.40
N LEU A 13 8.59 14.66 -22.16
CA LEU A 13 8.78 15.88 -21.39
C LEU A 13 9.81 15.57 -20.32
N THR A 14 10.89 16.34 -20.25
CA THR A 14 11.98 16.13 -19.30
C THR A 14 12.32 17.46 -18.63
N GLY A 15 11.99 17.57 -17.36
CA GLY A 15 12.04 18.82 -16.58
C GLY A 15 11.02 19.88 -17.02
N GLY A 16 11.00 20.99 -16.29
CA GLY A 16 10.23 22.20 -16.64
C GLY A 16 8.71 22.06 -16.53
N GLU A 17 8.01 22.98 -17.18
CA GLU A 17 6.54 23.02 -17.24
C GLU A 17 6.08 23.03 -18.70
N THR A 18 5.10 22.20 -19.04
CA THR A 18 4.50 22.16 -20.37
C THR A 18 3.00 22.44 -20.27
N HIS A 19 2.53 23.43 -21.03
CA HIS A 19 1.13 23.82 -21.06
C HIS A 19 0.46 23.39 -22.36
N VAL A 20 -0.60 22.59 -22.24
CA VAL A 20 -1.50 22.23 -23.32
C VAL A 20 -2.82 22.95 -23.10
N GLY A 21 -3.01 24.08 -23.78
CA GLY A 21 -4.21 24.92 -23.64
C GLY A 21 -5.51 24.35 -24.23
N ARG A 22 -5.58 23.04 -24.47
CA ARG A 22 -6.74 22.31 -25.04
C ARG A 22 -6.63 20.83 -24.68
N ASN A 23 -7.56 20.03 -25.19
CA ASN A 23 -7.52 18.58 -25.01
C ASN A 23 -6.20 17.96 -25.50
N LEU A 24 -5.68 17.00 -24.74
CA LEU A 24 -4.53 16.17 -25.05
C LEU A 24 -4.98 14.71 -25.20
N THR A 25 -4.67 14.09 -26.33
CA THR A 25 -4.92 12.66 -26.57
C THR A 25 -3.60 11.97 -26.86
N VAL A 26 -3.33 10.89 -26.14
CA VAL A 26 -2.18 9.99 -26.33
C VAL A 26 -2.71 8.70 -26.94
N GLY A 27 -2.41 8.42 -28.21
CA GLY A 27 -3.02 7.32 -28.95
C GLY A 27 -4.32 7.75 -29.63
N GLY A 28 -4.21 8.38 -30.81
CA GLY A 28 -5.37 8.83 -31.58
C GLY A 28 -6.23 7.66 -32.09
N PRO A 29 -7.32 7.93 -32.83
CA PRO A 29 -8.31 6.89 -33.22
C PRO A 29 -7.72 5.68 -33.95
N PHE A 30 -6.58 5.84 -34.63
CA PHE A 30 -5.94 4.79 -35.45
C PHE A 30 -4.42 4.71 -35.24
N GLY A 31 -3.89 5.32 -34.18
CA GLY A 31 -2.45 5.44 -33.96
C GLY A 31 -2.04 4.93 -32.59
N THR A 32 -0.74 4.63 -32.45
CA THR A 32 -0.15 4.38 -31.15
C THR A 32 0.51 5.67 -30.66
N GLY A 33 0.25 6.05 -29.42
CA GLY A 33 0.84 7.22 -28.81
C GLY A 33 1.58 6.86 -27.54
N THR A 34 2.80 7.35 -27.38
CA THR A 34 3.53 7.26 -26.11
C THR A 34 3.84 8.67 -25.63
N LEU A 35 3.43 8.99 -24.41
CA LEU A 35 3.80 10.22 -23.72
C LEU A 35 4.54 9.89 -22.43
N THR A 36 5.79 10.28 -22.34
CA THR A 36 6.58 10.19 -21.10
C THR A 36 6.71 11.57 -20.48
N VAL A 37 6.37 11.69 -19.20
CA VAL A 37 6.67 12.84 -18.36
C VAL A 37 7.72 12.39 -17.37
N ASP A 38 8.99 12.75 -17.56
CA ASP A 38 10.10 12.39 -16.68
C ASP A 38 10.69 13.65 -16.03
N GLY A 39 10.06 14.00 -14.92
CA GLY A 39 10.27 15.20 -14.14
C GLY A 39 9.74 16.47 -14.79
N GLY A 40 9.18 17.33 -13.96
CA GLY A 40 8.44 18.50 -14.43
C GLY A 40 6.93 18.31 -14.37
N ARG A 41 6.21 19.28 -14.93
CA ARG A 41 4.77 19.43 -14.77
C ARG A 41 4.07 19.55 -16.12
N LEU A 42 3.05 18.74 -16.35
CA LEU A 42 2.17 18.80 -17.51
C LEU A 42 0.84 19.42 -17.12
N PHE A 43 0.56 20.61 -17.63
CA PHE A 43 -0.74 21.27 -17.47
C PHE A 43 -1.60 21.02 -18.71
N VAL A 44 -2.82 20.54 -18.51
CA VAL A 44 -3.82 20.33 -19.57
C VAL A 44 -5.09 21.10 -19.20
N ALA A 45 -5.38 22.17 -19.93
CA ALA A 45 -6.56 23.02 -19.69
C ALA A 45 -7.90 22.35 -20.09
N GLY A 46 -7.83 21.20 -20.77
CA GLY A 46 -8.99 20.44 -21.20
C GLY A 46 -8.95 19.00 -20.69
N ASN A 47 -9.45 18.07 -21.50
CA ASN A 47 -9.40 16.65 -21.18
C ASN A 47 -8.04 16.05 -21.54
N LEU A 48 -7.56 15.13 -20.72
CA LEU A 48 -6.41 14.27 -20.99
C LEU A 48 -6.92 12.85 -21.22
N THR A 49 -6.76 12.31 -22.42
CA THR A 49 -7.17 10.94 -22.76
C THR A 49 -5.96 10.10 -23.16
N VAL A 50 -5.80 8.94 -22.53
CA VAL A 50 -4.81 7.92 -22.83
C VAL A 50 -5.52 6.74 -23.48
N GLY A 51 -5.19 6.51 -24.75
CA GLY A 51 -5.84 5.58 -25.66
C GLY A 51 -6.97 6.23 -26.49
N GLY A 52 -7.41 5.51 -27.52
CA GLY A 52 -8.48 5.92 -28.43
C GLY A 52 -9.40 4.75 -28.79
N VAL A 53 -10.46 5.01 -29.56
CA VAL A 53 -11.46 3.98 -29.93
C VAL A 53 -10.84 2.77 -30.63
N ALA A 54 -9.77 2.98 -31.43
CA ALA A 54 -9.01 1.90 -32.06
C ALA A 54 -7.48 2.13 -32.04
N GLY A 55 -7.00 3.09 -31.23
CA GLY A 55 -5.57 3.35 -31.04
C GLY A 55 -5.14 3.12 -29.60
N GLU A 56 -3.89 2.70 -29.45
CA GLU A 56 -3.27 2.43 -28.15
C GLU A 56 -2.57 3.67 -27.64
N GLY A 57 -2.72 3.95 -26.35
CA GLY A 57 -2.05 5.08 -25.71
C GLY A 57 -1.31 4.62 -24.48
N THR A 58 -0.02 4.94 -24.39
CA THR A 58 0.77 4.69 -23.19
C THR A 58 1.20 6.03 -22.61
N MET A 59 0.83 6.27 -21.36
CA MET A 59 1.33 7.43 -20.62
C MET A 59 2.19 6.97 -19.47
N THR A 60 3.42 7.48 -19.41
CA THR A 60 4.40 7.14 -18.39
C THR A 60 4.74 8.37 -17.56
N PHE A 61 4.55 8.30 -16.25
CA PHE A 61 5.11 9.26 -15.30
C PHE A 61 6.38 8.67 -14.69
N GLY A 62 7.52 9.27 -15.03
CA GLY A 62 8.82 8.89 -14.52
C GLY A 62 9.03 9.31 -13.06
N PRO A 63 10.14 8.88 -12.45
CA PRO A 63 10.40 9.03 -11.02
C PRO A 63 10.72 10.45 -10.55
N ARG A 64 10.97 11.41 -11.46
CA ARG A 64 11.61 12.70 -11.12
C ARG A 64 10.64 13.84 -10.77
N ASN A 65 9.68 13.65 -9.85
CA ASN A 65 8.65 14.66 -9.57
C ASN A 65 7.82 15.00 -10.83
N SER A 66 7.33 13.96 -11.50
CA SER A 66 6.50 14.08 -12.70
C SER A 66 5.05 14.29 -12.30
N ILE A 67 4.51 15.46 -12.65
CA ILE A 67 3.17 15.91 -12.24
C ILE A 67 2.31 16.10 -13.50
N ALA A 68 1.02 15.80 -13.40
CA ALA A 68 0.04 16.30 -14.36
C ALA A 68 -1.15 16.94 -13.65
N ASP A 69 -1.56 18.10 -14.14
CA ASP A 69 -2.75 18.81 -13.71
C ASP A 69 -3.70 18.94 -14.90
N VAL A 70 -4.89 18.39 -14.73
CA VAL A 70 -5.91 18.30 -15.76
C VAL A 70 -7.13 19.09 -15.27
N GLU A 71 -7.39 20.24 -15.89
CA GLU A 71 -8.57 21.06 -15.54
C GLU A 71 -9.89 20.38 -15.96
N GLY A 72 -9.83 19.40 -16.87
CA GLY A 72 -10.97 18.59 -17.29
C GLY A 72 -10.95 17.16 -16.74
N THR A 73 -11.38 16.22 -17.57
CA THR A 73 -11.40 14.79 -17.23
C THR A 73 -10.10 14.11 -17.62
N PHE A 74 -9.51 13.35 -16.68
CA PHE A 74 -8.45 12.39 -16.95
C PHE A 74 -9.05 11.03 -17.32
N SER A 75 -8.81 10.55 -18.54
CA SER A 75 -9.37 9.29 -19.04
C SER A 75 -8.29 8.33 -19.48
N VAL A 76 -8.38 7.08 -19.05
CA VAL A 76 -7.63 5.95 -19.61
C VAL A 76 -8.64 5.00 -20.24
N THR A 77 -8.66 4.89 -21.57
CA THR A 77 -9.62 4.03 -22.29
C THR A 77 -9.22 2.56 -22.19
N ALA A 78 -10.07 1.63 -22.64
CA ALA A 78 -9.76 0.19 -22.62
C ALA A 78 -8.49 -0.21 -23.40
N SER A 79 -8.09 0.60 -24.38
CA SER A 79 -6.87 0.49 -25.18
C SER A 79 -5.69 1.30 -24.62
N GLY A 80 -5.90 2.01 -23.52
CA GLY A 80 -4.89 2.85 -22.88
C GLY A 80 -4.21 2.15 -21.72
N SER A 81 -2.94 2.47 -21.50
CA SER A 81 -2.15 2.01 -20.37
C SER A 81 -1.51 3.19 -19.65
N LEU A 82 -1.73 3.26 -18.34
CA LEU A 82 -1.06 4.22 -17.46
C LEU A 82 0.09 3.50 -16.73
N HIS A 83 1.32 3.97 -16.93
CA HIS A 83 2.49 3.53 -16.17
C HIS A 83 2.94 4.63 -15.21
N ARG A 84 3.00 4.34 -13.92
CA ARG A 84 3.46 5.29 -12.89
C ARG A 84 4.68 4.72 -12.18
N GLN A 85 5.79 5.46 -12.19
CA GLN A 85 7.00 5.12 -11.46
C GLN A 85 7.17 6.03 -10.25
N PHE A 86 7.27 5.45 -9.04
CA PHE A 86 7.49 6.19 -7.80
C PHE A 86 8.97 6.22 -7.38
N ALA A 87 9.41 7.28 -6.69
CA ALA A 87 10.77 7.44 -6.19
C ALA A 87 10.82 8.07 -4.79
N ALA A 88 12.01 8.45 -4.31
CA ALA A 88 12.37 8.69 -2.90
C ALA A 88 11.62 9.81 -2.13
N ASN A 89 10.59 10.40 -2.72
CA ASN A 89 9.62 11.26 -2.06
C ASN A 89 8.26 10.97 -2.68
N PRO A 90 7.15 10.97 -1.91
CA PRO A 90 5.84 10.76 -2.49
C PRO A 90 5.67 11.76 -3.64
N LEU A 91 5.54 11.22 -4.85
CA LEU A 91 5.27 12.04 -6.01
C LEU A 91 3.87 12.62 -5.84
N PRO A 92 3.66 13.90 -6.15
CA PRO A 92 2.32 14.46 -6.16
C PRO A 92 1.43 13.65 -7.10
N ALA A 93 0.17 13.46 -6.74
CA ALA A 93 -0.78 12.72 -7.56
C ALA A 93 -0.98 13.39 -8.91
N ILE A 94 -1.52 12.65 -9.88
CA ILE A 94 -2.17 13.29 -11.03
C ILE A 94 -3.36 14.05 -10.46
N GLN A 95 -3.49 15.34 -10.75
CA GLN A 95 -4.63 16.13 -10.33
C GLN A 95 -5.62 16.26 -11.48
N ALA A 96 -6.88 15.93 -11.24
CA ALA A 96 -7.94 16.06 -12.25
C ALA A 96 -9.23 16.58 -11.62
N VAL A 97 -10.14 17.15 -12.42
CA VAL A 97 -11.49 17.50 -11.95
C VAL A 97 -12.40 16.27 -11.90
N SER A 98 -12.23 15.35 -12.85
CA SER A 98 -12.90 14.04 -12.86
C SER A 98 -12.04 12.99 -13.54
N ALA A 99 -12.38 11.71 -13.39
CA ALA A 99 -11.67 10.65 -14.08
C ALA A 99 -12.54 9.51 -14.62
N ASN A 100 -12.06 8.86 -15.68
CA ASN A 100 -12.63 7.64 -16.24
C ASN A 100 -11.50 6.63 -16.49
N LEU A 101 -11.51 5.55 -15.72
CA LEU A 101 -10.43 4.57 -15.66
C LEU A 101 -10.98 3.27 -16.23
N ALA A 102 -10.67 2.98 -17.48
CA ALA A 102 -11.15 1.79 -18.18
C ALA A 102 -10.02 0.97 -18.83
N GLY A 103 -8.77 1.43 -18.71
CA GLY A 103 -7.58 0.79 -19.27
C GLY A 103 -6.70 0.10 -18.24
N GLU A 104 -5.48 -0.20 -18.64
CA GLU A 104 -4.51 -0.87 -17.79
C GLU A 104 -3.77 0.10 -16.86
N LEU A 105 -3.47 -0.37 -15.66
CA LEU A 105 -2.58 0.30 -14.71
C LEU A 105 -1.36 -0.58 -14.46
N SER A 106 -0.19 -0.01 -14.69
CA SER A 106 1.09 -0.56 -14.30
C SER A 106 1.79 0.40 -13.32
N VAL A 107 2.28 -0.15 -12.21
CA VAL A 107 2.98 0.61 -11.18
C VAL A 107 4.37 0.04 -11.02
N GLY A 108 5.36 0.91 -11.04
CA GLY A 108 6.74 0.57 -10.73
C GLY A 108 7.30 1.46 -9.63
N PHE A 109 8.34 0.98 -8.97
CA PHE A 109 9.15 1.78 -8.07
C PHE A 109 10.57 1.86 -8.65
N ALA A 110 11.16 3.06 -8.65
CA ALA A 110 12.45 3.32 -9.28
C ALA A 110 13.47 3.89 -8.28
N GLY A 111 14.74 3.61 -8.57
CA GLY A 111 15.86 3.96 -7.69
C GLY A 111 15.81 3.19 -6.36
N ASP A 112 16.35 3.81 -5.32
CA ASP A 112 16.48 3.20 -3.99
C ASP A 112 15.22 3.42 -3.12
N PHE A 113 14.11 3.84 -3.72
CA PHE A 113 12.89 4.10 -2.98
C PHE A 113 12.24 2.80 -2.51
N VAL A 114 12.32 2.57 -1.21
CA VAL A 114 11.61 1.51 -0.50
C VAL A 114 10.37 2.13 0.14
N PRO A 115 9.14 1.91 -0.38
CA PRO A 115 7.97 2.36 0.34
C PRO A 115 7.86 1.60 1.67
N THR A 116 7.44 2.30 2.72
CA THR A 116 7.20 1.66 4.02
C THR A 116 5.91 0.84 3.96
N ILE A 117 5.87 -0.30 4.65
CA ILE A 117 4.63 -1.07 4.81
C ILE A 117 3.54 -0.17 5.40
N GLY A 118 2.35 -0.20 4.82
CA GLY A 118 1.22 0.66 5.17
C GLY A 118 1.31 2.07 4.60
N GLN A 119 2.40 2.42 3.89
CA GLN A 119 2.48 3.69 3.19
C GLN A 119 1.44 3.73 2.07
N SER A 120 0.58 4.74 2.13
CA SER A 120 -0.32 5.08 1.03
C SER A 120 0.30 6.15 0.14
N VAL A 121 0.16 5.97 -1.17
CA VAL A 121 0.64 6.91 -2.19
C VAL A 121 -0.51 7.25 -3.13
N ALA A 122 -0.79 8.53 -3.31
CA ALA A 122 -1.85 8.98 -4.20
C ALA A 122 -1.42 8.81 -5.68
N LEU A 123 -2.19 8.00 -6.42
CA LEU A 123 -2.05 7.84 -7.85
C LEU A 123 -2.74 9.00 -8.59
N LEU A 124 -3.96 9.32 -8.16
CA LEU A 124 -4.84 10.32 -8.76
C LEU A 124 -5.62 11.00 -7.63
N GLU A 125 -5.58 12.33 -7.61
CA GLU A 125 -6.39 13.20 -6.76
C GLU A 125 -7.48 13.83 -7.64
N VAL A 126 -8.74 13.63 -7.25
CA VAL A 126 -9.89 14.20 -7.98
C VAL A 126 -10.46 15.35 -7.17
N SER A 127 -10.40 16.56 -7.72
CA SER A 127 -10.82 17.78 -7.01
C SER A 127 -12.30 18.15 -7.20
N GLY A 128 -12.99 17.54 -8.17
CA GLY A 128 -14.38 17.86 -8.50
C GLY A 128 -15.40 16.99 -7.75
N ASN A 129 -16.66 17.43 -7.76
CA ASN A 129 -17.80 16.70 -7.19
C ASN A 129 -18.23 15.48 -8.01
N ALA A 130 -17.56 15.21 -9.14
CA ALA A 130 -17.87 14.09 -10.02
C ALA A 130 -16.96 12.91 -9.63
N PRO A 131 -17.52 11.81 -9.06
CA PRO A 131 -16.73 10.61 -8.80
C PRO A 131 -16.19 10.05 -10.12
N HIS A 132 -15.11 9.27 -10.07
CA HIS A 132 -14.72 8.49 -11.26
C HIS A 132 -15.79 7.46 -11.54
N ALA A 133 -16.09 7.32 -12.82
CA ALA A 133 -17.18 6.49 -13.29
C ALA A 133 -16.82 4.99 -13.35
N SER A 134 -15.57 4.61 -13.06
CA SER A 134 -15.00 3.31 -13.41
C SER A 134 -13.70 2.98 -12.65
N THR A 135 -13.22 1.75 -12.82
CA THR A 135 -11.98 1.20 -12.23
C THR A 135 -11.08 0.67 -13.33
N PHE A 136 -9.75 0.72 -13.14
CA PHE A 136 -8.81 0.10 -14.07
C PHE A 136 -9.13 -1.38 -14.35
N VAL A 137 -8.80 -1.86 -15.55
CA VAL A 137 -9.10 -3.23 -16.00
C VAL A 137 -8.51 -4.24 -15.01
N GLY A 138 -9.38 -5.12 -14.51
CA GLY A 138 -8.99 -6.17 -13.57
C GLY A 138 -8.52 -5.66 -12.20
N LYS A 139 -8.74 -4.38 -11.89
CA LYS A 139 -8.35 -3.76 -10.61
C LYS A 139 -9.48 -2.97 -9.95
N PRO A 140 -10.60 -3.63 -9.57
CA PRO A 140 -11.63 -3.00 -8.74
C PRO A 140 -11.09 -2.57 -7.36
N GLN A 141 -11.94 -1.92 -6.56
CA GLN A 141 -11.63 -1.56 -5.18
C GLN A 141 -11.07 -2.74 -4.39
N GLY A 142 -9.96 -2.51 -3.69
CA GLY A 142 -9.34 -3.49 -2.82
C GLY A 142 -8.51 -4.55 -3.55
N THR A 143 -8.40 -4.49 -4.88
CA THR A 143 -7.51 -5.40 -5.60
C THR A 143 -6.07 -5.23 -5.13
N VAL A 144 -5.45 -6.34 -4.79
CA VAL A 144 -4.02 -6.42 -4.53
C VAL A 144 -3.34 -6.96 -5.77
N PHE A 145 -2.30 -6.29 -6.21
CA PHE A 145 -1.45 -6.75 -7.29
C PHE A 145 0.00 -6.52 -6.93
N ILE A 146 0.88 -7.27 -7.59
CA ILE A 146 2.32 -7.13 -7.41
C ILE A 146 2.81 -5.96 -8.25
N ALA A 147 3.45 -5.00 -7.59
CA ALA A 147 4.16 -3.93 -8.25
C ALA A 147 5.65 -4.26 -8.31
N ASP A 148 6.26 -4.02 -9.47
CA ASP A 148 7.66 -4.34 -9.70
C ASP A 148 8.57 -3.28 -9.10
N TRP A 149 9.58 -3.74 -8.36
CA TRP A 149 10.60 -2.89 -7.77
C TRP A 149 11.99 -3.53 -7.88
N GLY A 150 12.61 -3.39 -9.04
CA GLY A 150 13.91 -4.01 -9.29
C GLY A 150 13.84 -5.53 -9.14
N ALA A 151 14.46 -6.07 -8.08
CA ALA A 151 14.40 -7.50 -7.73
C ALA A 151 13.34 -7.83 -6.65
N ALA A 152 12.67 -6.82 -6.10
CA ALA A 152 11.60 -6.98 -5.12
C ALA A 152 10.23 -6.86 -5.78
N HIS A 153 9.29 -7.65 -5.27
CA HIS A 153 7.90 -7.69 -5.69
C HIS A 153 7.06 -7.28 -4.49
N LEU A 154 6.48 -6.08 -4.52
CA LEU A 154 5.72 -5.56 -3.39
C LEU A 154 4.22 -5.70 -3.67
N PRO A 155 3.45 -6.32 -2.76
CA PRO A 155 2.01 -6.30 -2.86
C PRO A 155 1.49 -4.90 -2.59
N VAL A 156 0.69 -4.38 -3.51
CA VAL A 156 0.06 -3.07 -3.40
C VAL A 156 -1.44 -3.22 -3.55
N ARG A 157 -2.20 -2.64 -2.63
CA ARG A 157 -3.66 -2.56 -2.71
C ARG A 157 -4.07 -1.25 -3.38
N ILE A 158 -4.97 -1.33 -4.34
CA ILE A 158 -5.64 -0.15 -4.90
C ILE A 158 -6.90 0.17 -4.11
N ASP A 159 -6.99 1.41 -3.64
CA ASP A 159 -8.13 1.94 -2.92
C ASP A 159 -8.64 3.21 -3.63
N TYR A 160 -9.89 3.17 -4.07
CA TYR A 160 -10.70 4.28 -4.56
C TYR A 160 -11.46 4.86 -3.35
N GLN A 161 -10.83 5.78 -2.63
CA GLN A 161 -11.38 6.34 -1.38
C GLN A 161 -12.29 7.50 -1.67
N ALA A 162 -13.57 7.44 -1.30
CA ALA A 162 -14.41 8.64 -1.32
C ALA A 162 -13.75 9.71 -0.44
N ASN A 163 -13.32 10.80 -1.06
CA ASN A 163 -12.80 11.99 -0.43
C ASN A 163 -13.88 12.50 0.53
N LEU A 164 -13.58 12.51 1.82
CA LEU A 164 -14.52 12.91 2.86
C LEU A 164 -14.37 14.39 3.23
N ASP A 165 -13.40 15.10 2.69
CA ASP A 165 -12.94 16.38 3.25
C ASP A 165 -13.85 17.58 2.95
N ALA A 166 -14.94 17.40 2.19
CA ALA A 166 -15.88 18.49 1.91
C ALA A 166 -17.35 18.08 1.73
N GLY A 167 -17.75 16.85 2.10
CA GLY A 167 -19.07 16.32 1.75
C GLY A 167 -19.28 16.15 0.23
N ALA A 168 -18.19 16.23 -0.54
CA ALA A 168 -18.15 15.97 -1.98
C ALA A 168 -17.55 14.58 -2.22
N VAL A 169 -18.25 13.75 -3.00
CA VAL A 169 -17.79 12.42 -3.42
C VAL A 169 -16.78 12.57 -4.57
N ALA A 170 -15.66 13.26 -4.34
CA ALA A 170 -14.47 12.92 -5.08
C ALA A 170 -14.04 11.53 -4.60
N ASN A 171 -13.39 10.69 -5.40
CA ASN A 171 -12.63 9.58 -4.81
C ASN A 171 -11.19 9.65 -5.32
N ASP A 172 -10.24 9.54 -4.41
CA ASP A 172 -8.85 9.50 -4.77
C ASP A 172 -8.46 8.06 -5.07
N VAL A 173 -7.60 7.86 -6.06
CA VAL A 173 -6.99 6.55 -6.29
C VAL A 173 -5.70 6.53 -5.50
N THR A 174 -5.67 5.70 -4.46
CA THR A 174 -4.54 5.52 -3.58
C THR A 174 -4.00 4.10 -3.69
N LEU A 175 -2.69 3.98 -3.54
CA LEU A 175 -1.97 2.73 -3.54
C LEU A 175 -1.40 2.53 -2.15
N THR A 176 -1.82 1.48 -1.46
CA THR A 176 -1.31 1.16 -0.12
C THR A 176 -0.36 -0.03 -0.23
N VAL A 177 0.88 0.17 0.19
CA VAL A 177 1.88 -0.91 0.22
C VAL A 177 1.54 -1.86 1.36
N LEU A 178 1.38 -3.14 1.04
CA LEU A 178 1.06 -4.17 2.00
C LEU A 178 2.30 -4.89 2.49
N ARG A 179 2.19 -5.51 3.66
CA ARG A 179 3.21 -6.42 4.17
C ARG A 179 3.13 -7.71 3.35
N GLN A 180 4.26 -8.16 2.80
CA GLN A 180 4.29 -9.47 2.15
C GLN A 180 3.96 -10.56 3.17
N GLY A 181 3.10 -11.51 2.80
CA GLY A 181 2.64 -12.59 3.67
C GLY A 181 1.45 -12.25 4.59
N ASP A 182 1.01 -11.00 4.67
CA ASP A 182 -0.21 -10.60 5.42
C ASP A 182 -1.41 -10.71 4.49
N VAL A 183 -1.89 -11.94 4.29
CA VAL A 183 -2.92 -12.27 3.29
C VAL A 183 -4.32 -11.91 3.75
N ASN A 184 -4.53 -11.76 5.07
CA ASN A 184 -5.81 -11.34 5.63
C ASN A 184 -5.92 -9.80 5.84
N PHE A 185 -4.83 -9.07 5.59
CA PHE A 185 -4.73 -7.61 5.71
C PHE A 185 -4.96 -7.08 7.12
N ASP A 186 -4.58 -7.83 8.15
CA ASP A 186 -4.70 -7.40 9.55
C ASP A 186 -3.47 -6.59 10.05
N GLY A 187 -2.47 -6.42 9.19
CA GLY A 187 -1.24 -5.68 9.46
C GLY A 187 -0.11 -6.54 10.02
N THR A 188 -0.37 -7.82 10.32
CA THR A 188 0.58 -8.75 10.94
C THR A 188 0.67 -10.08 10.19
N VAL A 189 1.88 -10.61 10.04
CA VAL A 189 2.08 -11.95 9.45
C VAL A 189 2.07 -12.96 10.58
N THR A 190 1.03 -13.77 10.63
CA THR A 190 0.79 -14.73 11.71
C THR A 190 0.45 -16.13 11.17
N ARG A 191 0.06 -17.04 12.07
CA ARG A 191 -0.45 -18.35 11.67
C ARG A 191 -1.84 -18.27 11.02
N ALA A 192 -2.56 -17.16 11.19
CA ALA A 192 -3.84 -16.95 10.51
C ALA A 192 -3.62 -16.86 8.99
N ASP A 193 -2.57 -16.16 8.56
CA ASP A 193 -2.18 -16.06 7.16
C ASP A 193 -1.82 -17.42 6.56
N LEU A 194 -1.06 -18.22 7.32
CA LEU A 194 -0.73 -19.59 6.92
C LEU A 194 -1.99 -20.46 6.79
N ALA A 195 -2.95 -20.30 7.69
CA ALA A 195 -4.21 -21.02 7.60
C ALA A 195 -5.00 -20.63 6.34
N THR A 196 -5.03 -19.34 5.99
CA THR A 196 -5.65 -18.85 4.75
C THR A 196 -4.97 -19.44 3.50
N LEU A 197 -3.64 -19.42 3.44
CA LEU A 197 -2.89 -19.99 2.32
C LEU A 197 -3.15 -21.50 2.18
N VAL A 198 -3.05 -22.26 3.28
CA VAL A 198 -3.27 -23.71 3.28
C VAL A 198 -4.72 -24.05 2.91
N ALA A 199 -5.69 -23.24 3.32
CA ALA A 199 -7.09 -23.44 2.95
C ALA A 199 -7.35 -23.32 1.44
N ASN A 200 -6.47 -22.63 0.70
CA ASN A 200 -6.55 -22.45 -0.75
C ASN A 200 -5.43 -23.18 -1.50
N TRP A 201 -4.77 -24.16 -0.89
CA TRP A 201 -3.65 -24.88 -1.49
C TRP A 201 -4.03 -25.57 -2.81
N HIS A 202 -3.20 -25.38 -3.86
CA HIS A 202 -3.46 -25.81 -5.24
C HIS A 202 -4.71 -25.20 -5.91
N ALA A 203 -5.27 -24.13 -5.34
CA ALA A 203 -6.31 -23.36 -6.01
C ALA A 203 -5.72 -22.21 -6.83
N THR A 204 -6.51 -21.70 -7.79
CA THR A 204 -6.25 -20.39 -8.39
C THR A 204 -6.80 -19.29 -7.49
N GLY A 205 -6.08 -18.19 -7.36
CA GLY A 205 -6.49 -17.09 -6.51
C GLY A 205 -5.65 -15.85 -6.74
N GLY A 206 -5.77 -14.88 -5.84
CA GLY A 206 -4.85 -13.76 -5.75
C GLY A 206 -4.23 -13.69 -4.36
N PHE A 207 -3.58 -12.56 -4.08
CA PHE A 207 -2.85 -12.36 -2.83
C PHE A 207 -3.66 -12.65 -1.57
N ALA A 208 -4.94 -12.24 -1.53
CA ALA A 208 -5.82 -12.46 -0.37
C ALA A 208 -6.12 -13.95 -0.11
N GLN A 209 -5.97 -14.80 -1.12
CA GLN A 209 -6.16 -16.24 -1.02
C GLN A 209 -4.85 -16.98 -0.73
N GLY A 210 -3.69 -16.32 -0.90
CA GLY A 210 -2.38 -16.89 -0.63
C GLY A 210 -1.43 -16.96 -1.83
N ASP A 211 -1.78 -16.36 -2.98
CA ASP A 211 -0.87 -16.21 -4.13
C ASP A 211 0.04 -15.00 -3.89
N LEU A 212 1.19 -15.25 -3.25
CA LEU A 212 2.14 -14.26 -2.76
C LEU A 212 3.20 -13.90 -3.80
N ASP A 213 3.38 -14.69 -4.85
CA ASP A 213 4.28 -14.38 -5.98
C ASP A 213 3.56 -13.83 -7.22
N GLY A 214 2.23 -13.94 -7.26
CA GLY A 214 1.38 -13.36 -8.30
C GLY A 214 1.29 -14.21 -9.57
N ASP A 215 1.63 -15.50 -9.52
CA ASP A 215 1.57 -16.41 -10.68
C ASP A 215 0.15 -16.94 -10.98
N GLY A 216 -0.82 -16.61 -10.11
CA GLY A 216 -2.23 -17.02 -10.22
C GLY A 216 -2.53 -18.40 -9.64
N GLN A 217 -1.54 -19.09 -9.07
CA GLN A 217 -1.65 -20.37 -8.37
C GLN A 217 -1.20 -20.21 -6.92
N ILE A 218 -1.73 -21.06 -6.04
CA ILE A 218 -1.35 -21.06 -4.62
C ILE A 218 -0.61 -22.37 -4.33
N GLY A 219 0.69 -22.27 -4.06
CA GLY A 219 1.57 -23.43 -3.96
C GLY A 219 2.83 -23.23 -3.14
N LEU A 220 3.87 -23.99 -3.51
CA LEU A 220 5.09 -24.13 -2.72
C LEU A 220 5.89 -22.83 -2.64
N LEU A 221 5.93 -22.04 -3.72
CA LEU A 221 6.64 -20.77 -3.74
C LEU A 221 6.00 -19.78 -2.76
N ASP A 222 4.68 -19.70 -2.74
CA ASP A 222 3.93 -18.88 -1.77
C ASP A 222 4.20 -19.28 -0.33
N LEU A 223 4.16 -20.58 -0.03
CA LEU A 223 4.44 -21.08 1.31
C LEU A 223 5.86 -20.72 1.76
N MET A 224 6.84 -20.79 0.85
CA MET A 224 8.23 -20.42 1.16
C MET A 224 8.36 -18.92 1.41
N THR A 225 7.65 -18.09 0.65
CA THR A 225 7.55 -16.64 0.86
C THR A 225 6.91 -16.34 2.22
N LEU A 226 5.75 -16.92 2.52
CA LEU A 226 5.06 -16.72 3.79
C LEU A 226 5.91 -17.15 4.98
N ARG A 227 6.59 -18.30 4.89
CA ARG A 227 7.45 -18.81 5.97
C ARG A 227 8.61 -17.86 6.27
N ARG A 228 9.17 -17.22 5.25
CA ARG A 228 10.23 -16.21 5.41
C ARG A 228 9.70 -15.03 6.22
N GLU A 229 8.53 -14.51 5.86
CA GLU A 229 7.91 -13.37 6.53
C GLU A 229 7.44 -13.70 7.95
N LEU A 230 6.97 -14.93 8.18
CA LEU A 230 6.64 -15.40 9.53
C LEU A 230 7.86 -15.46 10.46
N SER A 231 9.06 -15.60 9.88
CA SER A 231 10.32 -15.64 10.64
C SER A 231 10.89 -14.24 10.91
N THR A 232 10.53 -13.24 10.09
CA THR A 232 10.91 -11.83 10.28
C THR A 232 9.93 -11.06 11.16
N ALA A 233 8.71 -11.58 11.33
CA ALA A 233 7.78 -11.10 12.34
C ALA A 233 8.46 -11.17 13.71
N SER A 234 8.93 -10.00 14.18
CA SER A 234 9.55 -9.89 15.50
C SER A 234 8.60 -10.54 16.51
N PRO A 235 9.11 -11.33 17.47
CA PRO A 235 8.26 -11.89 18.51
C PRO A 235 7.49 -10.72 19.08
N THR A 236 6.17 -10.74 18.91
CA THR A 236 5.28 -9.74 19.50
C THR A 236 5.75 -9.60 20.93
N THR A 237 6.21 -8.40 21.30
CA THR A 237 6.79 -8.13 22.62
C THR A 237 5.83 -8.73 23.60
N ALA A 238 6.23 -9.86 24.21
CA ALA A 238 5.33 -10.63 25.03
C ALA A 238 4.79 -9.64 26.04
N ALA A 239 3.45 -9.49 26.08
CA ALA A 239 2.80 -8.56 27.00
C ALA A 239 3.50 -8.72 28.35
N PRO A 240 4.02 -7.62 28.96
CA PRO A 240 4.90 -7.71 30.10
C PRO A 240 4.23 -8.64 31.10
N VAL A 241 4.78 -9.85 31.22
CA VAL A 241 4.19 -10.87 32.08
C VAL A 241 4.26 -10.23 33.46
N PRO A 242 3.12 -9.97 34.13
CA PRO A 242 3.14 -9.32 35.43
C PRO A 242 4.13 -10.09 36.28
N GLU A 243 5.19 -9.40 36.71
CA GLU A 243 6.23 -10.04 37.50
C GLU A 243 5.51 -10.78 38.62
N PRO A 244 5.77 -12.09 38.78
CA PRO A 244 4.95 -12.88 39.67
C PRO A 244 5.01 -12.21 41.04
N ALA A 245 3.83 -11.91 41.60
CA ALA A 245 3.68 -11.33 42.92
C ALA A 245 4.35 -12.20 44.02
N SER A 246 4.93 -13.35 43.66
CA SER A 246 5.81 -14.17 44.47
C SER A 246 6.96 -13.40 45.12
N LEU A 247 7.55 -12.42 44.43
CA LEU A 247 8.58 -11.58 45.07
C LEU A 247 7.97 -10.70 46.17
N ALA A 248 6.82 -10.07 45.90
CA ALA A 248 6.11 -9.28 46.90
C ALA A 248 5.62 -10.14 48.08
N THR A 249 5.18 -11.39 47.84
CA THR A 249 4.78 -12.30 48.92
C THR A 249 5.97 -12.83 49.71
N LEU A 250 7.13 -13.07 49.09
CA LEU A 250 8.36 -13.42 49.80
C LEU A 250 8.84 -12.28 50.70
N PHE A 251 8.81 -11.04 50.21
CA PHE A 251 9.19 -9.89 51.02
C PHE A 251 8.23 -9.66 52.20
N THR A 252 6.93 -9.78 51.98
CA THR A 252 5.93 -9.63 53.07
C THR A 252 6.00 -10.78 54.07
N ALA A 253 6.24 -12.02 53.62
CA ALA A 253 6.45 -13.17 54.50
C ALA A 253 7.75 -13.02 55.33
N ALA A 254 8.86 -12.60 54.71
CA ALA A 254 10.11 -12.34 55.41
C ALA A 254 9.96 -11.20 56.44
N LEU A 255 9.22 -10.15 56.10
CA LEU A 255 8.91 -9.06 57.02
C LEU A 255 8.04 -9.55 58.19
N ALA A 256 7.03 -10.38 57.94
CA ALA A 256 6.19 -10.96 58.99
C ALA A 256 7.00 -11.85 59.95
N ILE A 257 7.91 -12.68 59.43
CA ILE A 257 8.78 -13.55 60.25
C ILE A 257 9.73 -12.72 61.13
N THR A 258 10.36 -11.68 60.56
CA THR A 258 11.28 -10.82 61.32
C THR A 258 10.57 -10.02 62.41
N LEU A 259 9.34 -9.55 62.15
CA LEU A 259 8.51 -8.88 63.16
C LEU A 259 8.08 -9.86 64.26
N LEU A 260 7.60 -11.05 63.91
CA LEU A 260 7.18 -12.08 64.88
C LEU A 260 8.35 -12.63 65.73
N GLY A 261 9.55 -12.73 65.15
CA GLY A 261 10.75 -13.17 65.87
C GLY A 261 11.17 -12.25 67.02
N ARG A 262 10.85 -10.95 66.94
CA ARG A 262 11.13 -9.97 68.01
C ARG A 262 10.15 -10.03 69.18
N TYR A 263 8.98 -10.68 69.01
CA TYR A 263 7.98 -10.84 70.06
C TYR A 263 8.16 -12.10 70.91
N ARG A 264 9.20 -12.90 70.71
CA ARG A 264 9.53 -13.99 71.64
C ARG A 264 10.06 -13.39 72.94
N THR A 265 9.13 -13.30 73.87
CA THR A 265 9.17 -12.73 75.21
C THR A 265 10.43 -13.10 76.01
N PRO A 266 11.12 -12.12 76.60
CA PRO A 266 12.11 -12.37 77.63
C PRO A 266 11.42 -12.93 78.88
N GLY A 267 11.93 -14.06 79.37
CA GLY A 267 11.88 -14.41 80.79
C GLY A 267 10.51 -14.75 81.36
N LEU A 268 10.10 -16.01 81.19
CA LEU A 268 9.34 -16.66 82.26
C LEU A 268 10.29 -16.78 83.46
N ALA A 269 10.21 -15.77 84.35
CA ALA A 269 10.87 -15.79 85.65
C ALA A 269 10.43 -17.07 86.38
N ARG A 270 11.42 -17.94 86.61
CA ARG A 270 11.25 -19.23 87.27
C ARG A 270 10.84 -18.97 88.73
N PRO A 271 9.68 -19.44 89.20
CA PRO A 271 9.24 -19.17 90.57
C PRO A 271 10.16 -19.91 91.56
N ALA A 272 10.70 -19.18 92.53
CA ALA A 272 11.54 -19.71 93.59
C ALA A 272 10.70 -20.56 94.57
N ILE A 273 11.04 -21.83 94.69
CA ILE A 273 10.49 -22.75 95.70
C ILE A 273 11.08 -22.36 97.06
N ARG A 274 10.28 -21.77 97.95
CA ARG A 274 10.64 -21.64 99.37
C ARG A 274 10.29 -22.92 100.11
N ARG A 275 11.27 -23.43 100.86
CA ARG A 275 11.16 -24.53 101.83
C ARG A 275 10.60 -24.01 103.15
#